data_AF-A0A0E3PF81-F1
#
_entry.id   AF-A0A0E3PF81-F1
#
_cell.length_a   1.000
_cell.length_b   1.000
_cell.length_c   1.000
_cell.angle_alpha   90.00
_cell.angle_beta   90.00
_cell.angle_gamma   90.00
#
_symmetry.space_group_name_H-M   'P 1'
#
loop_
_entity.id
_entity.type
_entity.pdbx_description
1 polymer ?
#
loop_
_entity_poly.entity_id
_entity_poly.type
_entity_poly.pdbx_seq_one_letter_code
_entity_poly.pdbx_strand_id
1 'polypeptide(L)'
;MSLSAAIRIQTCLSLINNIDEQINILEAEIFRYVYTNHNREMKLLMSSPGVGEISAATIIAEVGDFNDFSSGAKLASWRGLVPRVYQSADK
;
A
#
# COMPACT_ATOMS: atom_id res chain seq x y z
N MET A 1 -27.44 33.16 -3.08
CA MET A 1 -26.08 32.57 -3.12
C MET A 1 -25.26 33.37 -4.13
N SER A 2 -24.05 33.84 -3.79
CA SER A 2 -23.21 34.62 -4.72
C SER A 2 -22.74 33.75 -5.89
N LEU A 3 -22.90 34.22 -7.14
CA LEU A 3 -22.41 33.56 -8.36
C LEU A 3 -20.93 33.12 -8.26
N SER A 4 -20.13 33.92 -7.55
CA SER A 4 -18.72 33.63 -7.28
C SER A 4 -18.50 32.36 -6.44
N ALA A 5 -19.40 32.08 -5.50
CA ALA A 5 -19.32 30.87 -4.68
C ALA A 5 -19.68 29.62 -5.49
N ALA A 6 -20.69 29.70 -6.36
CA ALA A 6 -21.08 28.60 -7.24
C ALA A 6 -19.96 28.22 -8.21
N ILE A 7 -19.28 29.21 -8.81
CA ILE A 7 -18.13 28.97 -9.71
C ILE A 7 -16.98 28.27 -8.96
N ARG A 8 -16.63 28.71 -7.74
CA ARG A 8 -15.58 28.05 -6.94
C ARG A 8 -15.90 26.60 -6.63
N ILE A 9 -17.13 26.30 -6.22
CA ILE A 9 -17.57 24.92 -5.94
C ILE A 9 -17.45 24.09 -7.22
N GLN A 10 -17.90 24.63 -8.36
CA GLN A 10 -17.79 23.93 -9.64
C GLN A 10 -16.34 23.63 -10.02
N THR A 11 -15.43 24.58 -9.82
CA THR A 11 -13.99 24.36 -10.05
C THR A 11 -13.43 23.26 -9.13
N CYS A 12 -13.75 23.28 -7.83
CA CYS A 12 -13.30 22.24 -6.91
C CYS A 12 -13.82 20.85 -7.30
N LEU A 13 -15.10 20.74 -7.69
CA LEU A 13 -15.68 19.47 -8.16
C LEU A 13 -14.97 18.95 -9.42
N SER A 14 -14.69 19.83 -10.38
CA SER A 14 -13.96 19.44 -11.58
C SER A 14 -12.53 18.97 -11.28
N LEU A 15 -11.85 19.61 -10.31
CA LEU A 15 -10.52 19.19 -9.88
C LEU A 15 -10.54 17.84 -9.17
N ILE A 16 -11.50 17.62 -8.27
CA ILE A 16 -11.68 16.33 -7.57
C ILE A 16 -11.87 15.21 -8.60
N ASN A 17 -12.80 15.38 -9.55
CA ASN A 17 -13.07 14.38 -10.58
C ASN A 17 -11.82 14.06 -11.43
N ASN A 18 -11.01 15.07 -11.76
CA ASN A 18 -9.81 14.85 -12.55
C ASN A 18 -8.72 14.11 -11.75
N ILE A 19 -8.58 14.41 -10.47
CA ILE A 19 -7.65 13.69 -9.59
C ILE A 19 -8.12 12.24 -9.41
N ASP A 20 -9.42 12.02 -9.20
CA ASP A 20 -10.00 10.68 -9.09
C ASP A 20 -9.76 9.84 -10.36
N GLU A 21 -9.89 10.44 -11.54
CA GLU A 21 -9.57 9.79 -12.80
C GLU A 21 -8.09 9.36 -12.87
N GLN A 22 -7.17 10.25 -12.49
CA GLN A 22 -5.74 9.94 -12.44
C GLN A 22 -5.41 8.84 -11.41
N ILE A 23 -6.05 8.86 -10.24
CA ILE A 23 -5.91 7.82 -9.23
C ILE A 23 -6.33 6.46 -9.81
N ASN A 24 -7.50 6.39 -10.44
CA ASN A 24 -8.01 5.14 -11.02
C ASN A 24 -7.07 4.57 -12.10
N ILE A 25 -6.49 5.43 -12.94
CA ILE A 25 -5.52 5.01 -13.96
C ILE A 25 -4.27 4.40 -13.30
N LEU A 26 -3.73 5.07 -12.29
CA LEU A 26 -2.54 4.60 -11.57
C LEU A 26 -2.81 3.33 -10.77
N GLU A 27 -3.95 3.22 -10.11
CA GLU A 27 -4.36 2.01 -9.38
C GLU A 27 -4.45 0.81 -10.32
N ALA A 28 -5.04 0.98 -11.52
CA ALA A 28 -5.10 -0.09 -12.52
C ALA A 28 -3.70 -0.53 -12.99
N GLU A 29 -2.78 0.41 -13.17
CA GLU A 29 -1.39 0.10 -13.54
C GLU A 29 -0.64 -0.64 -12.42
N ILE A 30 -0.80 -0.18 -11.18
CA ILE A 30 -0.23 -0.81 -9.98
C ILE A 30 -0.74 -2.25 -9.89
N PHE A 31 -2.05 -2.46 -9.95
CA PHE A 31 -2.65 -3.79 -9.87
C PHE A 31 -2.18 -4.70 -10.98
N ARG A 32 -2.13 -4.20 -12.23
CA ARG A 32 -1.58 -4.98 -13.34
C ARG A 32 -0.15 -5.42 -13.05
N TYR A 33 0.70 -4.52 -12.55
CA TYR A 33 2.08 -4.82 -12.21
C TYR A 33 2.18 -5.88 -11.09
N VAL A 34 1.49 -5.68 -9.96
CA VAL A 34 1.61 -6.60 -8.82
C VAL A 34 0.98 -7.96 -9.10
N TYR A 35 -0.13 -8.04 -9.85
CA TYR A 35 -0.69 -9.34 -10.24
C TYR A 35 0.16 -10.08 -11.28
N THR A 36 0.94 -9.36 -12.08
CA THR A 36 1.86 -9.99 -13.03
C THR A 36 3.11 -10.51 -12.34
N ASN A 37 3.70 -9.72 -11.44
CA ASN A 37 5.02 -9.99 -10.87
C ASN A 37 5.00 -10.62 -9.46
N HIS A 38 3.92 -10.39 -8.69
CA HIS A 38 3.82 -10.74 -7.27
C HIS A 38 2.48 -11.42 -6.91
N ASN A 39 1.89 -12.17 -7.86
CA ASN A 39 0.57 -12.80 -7.69
C ASN A 39 0.49 -13.70 -6.45
N ARG A 40 1.59 -14.40 -6.14
CA ARG A 40 1.66 -15.30 -4.98
C ARG A 40 1.59 -14.51 -3.68
N GLU A 41 2.37 -13.45 -3.57
CA GLU A 41 2.43 -12.55 -2.41
C GLU A 41 1.09 -11.84 -2.21
N MET A 42 0.47 -11.34 -3.29
CA MET A 42 -0.88 -10.76 -3.26
C MET A 42 -1.90 -11.72 -2.64
N LYS A 43 -1.95 -12.98 -3.10
CA LYS A 43 -2.87 -14.00 -2.56
C LYS A 43 -2.59 -14.32 -1.09
N LEU A 44 -1.33 -14.41 -0.70
CA LEU A 44 -0.96 -14.69 0.68
C LEU A 44 -1.35 -13.54 1.61
N LEU A 45 -1.04 -12.30 1.23
CA LEU A 45 -1.36 -11.12 2.04
C LEU A 45 -2.88 -10.93 2.19
N MET A 46 -3.64 -11.04 1.09
CA MET A 46 -5.10 -10.89 1.12
C MET A 46 -5.82 -12.06 1.83
N SER A 47 -5.13 -13.17 2.12
CA SER A 47 -5.70 -14.24 2.95
C SER A 47 -5.86 -13.81 4.42
N SER A 48 -5.15 -12.76 4.85
CA SER A 48 -5.29 -12.19 6.18
C SER A 48 -6.55 -11.33 6.26
N PRO A 49 -7.42 -11.51 7.27
CA PRO A 49 -8.58 -10.66 7.49
C PRO A 49 -8.18 -9.18 7.57
N GLY A 50 -8.90 -8.32 6.83
CA GLY A 50 -8.67 -6.88 6.80
C GLY A 50 -7.58 -6.40 5.82
N VAL A 51 -6.93 -7.30 5.08
CA VAL A 51 -5.97 -6.93 4.03
C VAL A 51 -6.64 -7.02 2.66
N GLY A 52 -6.90 -5.86 2.04
CA GLY A 52 -7.40 -5.75 0.67
C GLY A 52 -6.30 -5.56 -0.38
N GLU A 53 -6.67 -5.43 -1.65
CA GLU A 53 -5.73 -5.32 -2.78
C GLU A 53 -4.74 -4.16 -2.64
N ILE A 54 -5.23 -2.94 -2.34
CA ILE A 54 -4.37 -1.77 -2.14
C ILE A 54 -3.40 -2.02 -0.97
N SER A 55 -3.88 -2.49 0.17
CA SER A 55 -3.02 -2.75 1.32
C SER A 55 -1.96 -3.82 1.03
N ALA A 56 -2.33 -4.90 0.32
CA ALA A 56 -1.40 -5.93 -0.10
C ALA A 56 -0.33 -5.38 -1.05
N ALA A 57 -0.74 -4.61 -2.07
CA ALA A 57 0.17 -3.95 -3.00
C ALA A 57 1.09 -2.96 -2.29
N THR A 58 0.59 -2.18 -1.34
CA THR A 58 1.39 -1.28 -0.50
C THR A 58 2.42 -2.06 0.31
N ILE A 59 2.06 -3.17 0.95
CA ILE A 59 3.02 -3.99 1.71
C ILE A 59 4.14 -4.51 0.80
N ILE A 60 3.79 -5.00 -0.39
CA ILE A 60 4.79 -5.48 -1.38
C ILE A 60 5.72 -4.35 -1.79
N ALA A 61 5.17 -3.17 -2.13
CA ALA A 61 5.97 -2.01 -2.55
C ALA A 61 6.89 -1.49 -1.42
N GLU A 62 6.41 -1.53 -0.18
CA GLU A 62 7.11 -1.03 1.00
C GLU A 62 8.21 -1.99 1.43
N VAL A 63 7.99 -3.32 1.34
CA VAL A 63 8.99 -4.34 1.70
C VAL A 63 10.01 -4.57 0.59
N GLY A 64 9.60 -4.55 -0.68
CA GLY A 64 10.45 -4.98 -1.79
C GLY A 64 10.61 -6.49 -1.84
N ASP A 65 11.84 -6.99 -1.93
CA ASP A 65 12.12 -8.43 -1.94
C ASP A 65 12.05 -9.00 -0.51
N PHE A 66 11.08 -9.88 -0.27
CA PHE A 66 10.94 -10.57 1.03
C PHE A 66 12.16 -11.43 1.38
N ASN A 67 12.99 -11.81 0.41
CA ASN A 67 14.20 -12.61 0.62
C ASN A 67 15.37 -11.79 1.19
N ASP A 68 15.28 -10.45 1.21
CA ASP A 68 16.28 -9.60 1.87
C ASP A 68 16.34 -9.83 3.39
N PHE A 69 15.32 -10.48 3.94
CA PHE A 69 15.22 -10.81 5.36
C PHE A 69 15.48 -12.30 5.60
N SER A 70 16.46 -12.61 6.46
CA SER A 70 16.77 -14.01 6.79
C SER A 70 15.67 -14.75 7.58
N SER A 71 14.61 -14.05 8.02
CA SER A 71 13.44 -14.63 8.66
C SER A 71 12.30 -13.61 8.76
N GLY A 72 11.05 -14.08 8.86
CA GLY A 72 9.89 -13.22 9.11
C GLY A 72 9.98 -12.43 10.41
N ALA A 73 10.64 -12.95 11.44
CA ALA A 73 10.88 -12.23 12.69
C ALA A 73 11.78 -11.01 12.50
N LYS A 74 12.79 -11.10 11.63
CA LYS A 74 13.65 -9.95 11.29
C LYS A 74 12.89 -8.90 10.48
N LEU A 75 12.04 -9.31 9.53
CA LEU A 75 11.15 -8.39 8.82
C LEU A 75 10.21 -7.67 9.79
N ALA A 76 9.56 -8.41 10.69
CA ALA A 76 8.67 -7.83 11.69
C ALA A 76 9.41 -6.86 12.64
N SER A 77 10.64 -7.20 13.03
CA SER A 77 11.49 -6.32 13.84
C SER A 77 11.89 -5.06 13.10
N TRP A 78 12.22 -5.16 11.80
CA TRP A 78 12.53 -4.01 10.96
C TRP A 78 11.33 -3.07 10.81
N ARG A 79 10.11 -3.63 10.74
CA ARG A 79 8.85 -2.87 10.78
C ARG A 79 8.45 -2.36 12.17
N GLY A 80 9.23 -2.63 13.22
CA GLY A 80 8.91 -2.19 14.58
C GLY A 80 7.72 -2.92 15.22
N LEU A 81 7.29 -4.05 14.65
CA LEU A 81 6.15 -4.85 15.13
C LEU A 81 6.53 -5.80 16.26
N VAL A 82 7.82 -5.92 16.58
CA VAL A 82 8.33 -6.79 17.65
C VAL A 82 8.53 -5.94 18.92
N PRO A 83 7.74 -6.16 19.98
CA PRO A 83 7.77 -5.32 21.19
C PRO A 83 9.04 -5.53 22.03
N ARG A 84 9.75 -6.65 21.85
CA ARG A 84 11.00 -6.93 22.54
C ARG A 84 11.90 -7.80 21.67
N VAL A 85 13.11 -7.31 21.39
CA VAL A 85 14.14 -8.09 20.69
C VAL A 85 14.92 -8.88 21.72
N TYR A 86 14.87 -10.20 21.65
CA TYR A 86 15.72 -11.05 22.47
C TYR A 86 17.05 -11.25 21.73
N GLN A 87 18.00 -10.34 21.96
CA GLN A 87 19.40 -10.63 21.62
C GLN A 87 19.95 -11.53 22.73
N SER A 88 20.07 -12.82 22.45
CA SER A 88 20.96 -13.68 23.21
C SER A 88 22.38 -13.20 22.92
N ALA A 89 22.88 -12.29 23.75
CA ALA A 89 24.30 -12.05 23.84
C ALA A 89 24.93 -13.34 24.39
N ASP A 90 25.36 -14.22 23.49
CA ASP A 90 26.48 -15.10 23.79
C ASP A 90 27.75 -14.25 23.71
N LYS A 91 28.66 -14.53 24.64
CA LYS A 91 29.93 -13.82 24.86
C LYS A 91 30.80 -13.69 23.62
#